data_AF-A0A381U8C1-F1
#
_entry.id   AF-A0A381U8C1-F1
#
_cell.length_a   1.000
_cell.length_b   1.000
_cell.length_c   1.000
_cell.angle_alpha   90.00
_cell.angle_beta   90.00
_cell.angle_gamma   90.00
#
_symmetry.space_group_name_H-M   'P 1'
#
loop_
_entity.id
_entity.type
_entity.pdbx_description
1 polymer ?
#
loop_
_entity_poly.entity_id
_entity_poly.type
_entity_poly.pdbx_seq_one_letter_code
_entity_poly.pdbx_strand_id
1 'polypeptide(L)'
;MHFTDSNIFERKNGTENIFYVANLIEPGTFQLNENIKGFTFFFKKKGTSDDFRKLREMFTTMKDLDEYFNAKIIDDNGRVVDHSNLDQLLTIKSKQSHS
;
A
#
# COMPACT_ATOMS: atom_id res chain seq x y z
N MET A 1 -6.83 -1.18 11.00
CA MET A 1 -5.95 -2.27 10.48
C MET A 1 -6.18 -3.51 11.33
N HIS A 2 -6.03 -4.70 10.75
CA HIS A 2 -6.11 -5.98 11.46
C HIS A 2 -4.80 -6.76 11.25
N PHE A 3 -4.27 -7.39 12.29
CA PHE A 3 -3.08 -8.25 12.19
C PHE A 3 -3.53 -9.68 11.93
N THR A 4 -2.93 -10.33 10.94
CA THR A 4 -3.36 -11.64 10.44
C THR A 4 -2.51 -12.77 10.98
N ASP A 5 -3.01 -14.01 10.88
CA ASP A 5 -2.25 -15.22 11.24
C ASP A 5 -0.99 -15.42 10.39
N SER A 6 -0.93 -14.77 9.21
CA SER A 6 0.26 -14.72 8.36
C SER A 6 1.29 -13.67 8.82
N ASN A 7 1.13 -13.08 10.00
CA ASN A 7 1.99 -12.05 10.58
C ASN A 7 2.16 -10.79 9.69
N ILE A 8 1.12 -10.42 8.94
CA ILE A 8 1.03 -9.17 8.17
C ILE A 8 -0.22 -8.39 8.57
N PHE A 9 -0.29 -7.11 8.21
CA PHE A 9 -1.52 -6.33 8.42
C PHE A 9 -2.41 -6.33 7.17
N GLU A 10 -3.71 -6.26 7.40
CA GLU A 10 -4.71 -6.06 6.36
C GLU A 10 -5.67 -4.92 6.70
N ARG A 11 -6.16 -4.24 5.65
CA ARG A 11 -7.26 -3.30 5.71
C ARG A 11 -8.49 -3.94 5.09
N LYS A 12 -9.56 -4.02 5.87
CA LYS A 12 -10.87 -4.52 5.44
C LYS A 12 -11.92 -3.42 5.39
N ASN A 13 -12.89 -3.57 4.48
CA ASN A 13 -14.19 -2.90 4.48
C ASN A 13 -15.29 -3.97 4.41
N GLY A 14 -15.93 -4.26 5.54
CA GLY A 14 -16.80 -5.43 5.66
C GLY A 14 -16.01 -6.72 5.43
N THR A 15 -16.47 -7.54 4.48
CA THR A 15 -15.81 -8.81 4.09
C THR A 15 -14.73 -8.62 3.02
N GLU A 16 -14.57 -7.42 2.48
CA GLU A 16 -13.62 -7.14 1.41
C GLU A 16 -12.25 -6.72 1.96
N ASN A 17 -11.19 -7.33 1.43
CA ASN A 17 -9.81 -6.86 1.63
C ASN A 17 -9.51 -5.71 0.66
N ILE A 18 -9.20 -4.54 1.22
CA ILE A 18 -8.84 -3.32 0.48
C ILE A 18 -7.37 -3.37 0.07
N PHE A 19 -6.47 -3.56 1.04
CA PHE A 19 -5.03 -3.72 0.84
C PHE A 19 -4.39 -4.46 2.01
N TYR A 20 -3.15 -4.88 1.82
CA TYR A 20 -2.29 -5.51 2.81
C TYR A 20 -1.05 -4.66 3.02
N VAL A 21 -0.42 -4.85 4.18
CA VAL A 21 0.85 -4.23 4.55
C VAL A 21 1.77 -5.32 5.07
N ALA A 22 2.92 -5.46 4.43
CA ALA A 22 3.99 -6.37 4.81
C ALA A 22 5.23 -5.58 5.23
N ASN A 23 6.12 -6.24 5.97
CA ASN A 23 7.46 -5.74 6.19
C ASN A 23 8.21 -5.70 4.86
N LEU A 24 9.04 -4.67 4.64
CA LEU A 24 9.87 -4.57 3.44
C LEU A 24 10.93 -5.68 3.38
N ILE A 25 11.38 -6.16 4.54
CA ILE A 25 12.42 -7.20 4.64
C ILE A 25 11.79 -8.58 4.58
N GLU A 26 12.35 -9.45 3.75
CA GLU A 26 11.95 -10.86 3.66
C GLU A 26 12.02 -11.55 5.04
N PRO A 27 11.02 -12.36 5.41
CA PRO A 27 9.97 -12.94 4.56
C PRO A 27 8.70 -12.05 4.42
N GLY A 28 8.75 -10.78 4.84
CA GLY A 28 7.63 -9.85 4.76
C GLY A 28 6.70 -9.85 5.98
N THR A 29 7.01 -10.65 7.00
CA THR A 29 6.25 -10.73 8.26
C THR A 29 6.74 -9.72 9.29
N PHE A 30 5.87 -9.33 10.22
CA PHE A 30 6.25 -8.55 11.40
C PHE A 30 6.52 -9.47 12.58
N GLN A 31 7.63 -9.24 13.27
CA GLN A 31 7.95 -9.87 14.55
C GLN A 31 8.22 -8.80 15.60
N LEU A 32 7.97 -9.13 16.87
CA LEU A 32 8.23 -8.23 17.98
C LEU A 32 9.75 -7.97 18.09
N ASN A 33 10.15 -6.72 18.33
CA ASN A 33 11.53 -6.30 18.55
C ASN A 33 12.47 -6.37 17.33
N GLU A 34 11.94 -6.54 16.12
CA GLU A 34 12.74 -6.38 14.90
C GLU A 34 12.80 -4.93 14.44
N ASN A 35 13.96 -4.54 13.90
CA ASN A 35 14.13 -3.21 13.32
C ASN A 35 13.40 -3.13 11.97
N ILE A 36 12.33 -2.34 11.91
CA ILE A 36 11.53 -2.16 10.70
C ILE A 36 12.19 -1.09 9.83
N LYS A 37 12.69 -1.50 8.65
CA LYS A 37 13.32 -0.57 7.68
C LYS A 37 12.31 0.11 6.76
N GLY A 38 11.10 -0.45 6.65
CA GLY A 38 10.04 0.07 5.80
C GLY A 38 8.90 -0.93 5.67
N PHE A 39 7.86 -0.50 4.97
CA PHE A 39 6.66 -1.27 4.74
C PHE A 39 6.37 -1.35 3.24
N THR A 40 5.79 -2.45 2.80
CA THR A 40 5.23 -2.59 1.45
C THR A 40 3.73 -2.73 1.54
N PHE A 41 3.02 -1.83 0.86
CA PHE A 41 1.57 -1.85 0.76
C PHE A 41 1.17 -2.39 -0.61
N PHE A 42 0.19 -3.29 -0.66
CA PHE A 42 -0.23 -3.90 -1.91
C PHE A 42 -1.69 -4.36 -1.87
N PHE A 43 -2.30 -4.45 -3.05
CA PHE A 43 -3.62 -5.06 -3.22
C PHE A 43 -3.69 -5.78 -4.57
N LYS A 44 -4.60 -6.75 -4.67
CA LYS A 44 -4.85 -7.44 -5.93
C LYS A 44 -5.71 -6.55 -6.83
N LYS A 45 -5.09 -5.99 -7.86
CA LYS A 45 -5.75 -5.18 -8.90
C LYS A 45 -6.77 -6.03 -9.69
N LYS A 46 -7.95 -5.47 -9.96
CA LYS A 46 -9.03 -6.11 -10.73
C LYS A 46 -9.28 -5.49 -12.11
N GLY A 47 -8.64 -4.36 -12.43
CA GLY A 47 -8.89 -3.57 -13.63
C GLY A 47 -10.17 -2.74 -13.60
N THR A 48 -10.71 -2.44 -12.41
CA THR A 48 -12.03 -1.77 -12.28
C THR A 48 -11.90 -0.42 -11.56
N SER A 49 -12.98 0.38 -11.56
CA SER A 49 -13.04 1.64 -10.81
C SER A 49 -12.76 1.46 -9.31
N ASP A 50 -13.00 0.25 -8.79
CA ASP A 50 -12.71 -0.12 -7.41
C ASP A 50 -11.20 -0.08 -7.07
N ASP A 51 -10.32 -0.35 -8.04
CA ASP A 51 -8.87 -0.27 -7.81
C ASP A 51 -8.43 1.17 -7.49
N PHE A 52 -9.07 2.17 -8.09
CA PHE A 52 -8.79 3.57 -7.80
C PHE A 52 -9.24 3.95 -6.39
N ARG A 53 -10.39 3.41 -5.94
CA ARG A 53 -10.87 3.59 -4.57
C ARG A 53 -9.88 2.98 -3.58
N LYS A 54 -9.44 1.74 -3.83
CA LYS A 54 -8.44 1.04 -3.00
C LYS A 54 -7.11 1.78 -2.96
N LEU A 55 -6.62 2.25 -4.10
CA LEU A 55 -5.36 3.00 -4.17
C LEU A 55 -5.44 4.32 -3.39
N ARG A 56 -6.57 5.04 -3.47
CA ARG A 56 -6.79 6.25 -2.65
C ARG A 56 -6.80 5.94 -1.16
N GLU A 57 -7.54 4.93 -0.73
CA GLU A 57 -7.58 4.54 0.70
C GLU A 57 -6.20 4.09 1.21
N MET A 58 -5.47 3.34 0.40
CA MET A 58 -4.10 2.93 0.69
C MET A 58 -3.17 4.14 0.82
N PHE A 59 -3.25 5.10 -0.10
CA PHE A 59 -2.42 6.29 -0.06
C PHE A 59 -2.73 7.21 1.14
N THR A 60 -4.00 7.37 1.51
CA THR A 60 -4.38 8.07 2.75
C THR A 60 -3.71 7.44 3.96
N THR A 61 -3.75 6.10 4.06
CA THR A 61 -3.09 5.40 5.17
C THR A 61 -1.57 5.59 5.16
N MET A 62 -0.94 5.53 3.98
CA MET A 62 0.51 5.80 3.85
C MET A 62 0.85 7.22 4.29
N LYS A 63 -0.02 8.19 4.03
CA LYS A 63 0.18 9.59 4.42
C LYS A 63 0.12 9.79 5.93
N ASP A 64 -0.82 9.14 6.61
CA ASP A 64 -0.85 9.17 8.07
C ASP A 64 0.45 8.62 8.69
N LEU A 65 1.03 7.57 8.08
CA LEU A 65 2.31 7.00 8.52
C LEU A 65 3.52 7.87 8.16
N ASP A 66 3.50 8.50 6.98
CA ASP A 66 4.49 9.47 6.52
C ASP A 66 4.62 10.61 7.54
N GLU A 67 3.49 11.17 7.97
CA GLU A 67 3.43 12.23 8.98
C GLU A 67 3.88 11.74 10.38
N TYR A 68 3.45 10.55 10.80
CA TYR A 68 3.78 10.03 12.12
C TYR A 68 5.26 9.64 12.27
N PHE A 69 5.84 9.02 11.25
CA PHE A 69 7.22 8.51 11.28
C PHE A 69 8.23 9.43 10.59
N ASN A 70 7.78 10.55 10.00
CA ASN A 70 8.59 11.37 9.09
C ASN A 70 9.25 10.50 8.00
N ALA A 71 8.41 9.69 7.34
CA ALA A 71 8.86 8.67 6.40
C ALA A 71 8.93 9.22 4.96
N LYS A 72 8.87 8.31 3.99
CA LYS A 72 8.80 8.64 2.57
C LYS A 72 8.00 7.59 1.84
N ILE A 73 7.07 8.02 1.00
CA ILE A 73 6.28 7.13 0.15
C ILE A 73 6.98 6.98 -1.19
N ILE A 74 7.17 5.74 -1.65
CA ILE A 74 7.77 5.41 -2.93
C ILE A 74 6.88 4.44 -3.73
N ASP A 75 6.91 4.55 -5.05
CA ASP A 75 6.26 3.61 -5.97
C ASP A 75 7.11 2.35 -6.19
N ASP A 76 6.57 1.40 -6.96
CA ASP A 76 7.25 0.13 -7.29
C ASP A 76 8.58 0.33 -8.06
N ASN A 77 8.82 1.54 -8.61
CA ASN A 77 10.05 1.90 -9.31
C ASN A 77 11.01 2.72 -8.42
N GLY A 78 10.71 2.86 -7.13
CA GLY A 78 11.50 3.64 -6.17
C GLY A 78 11.35 5.15 -6.32
N ARG A 79 10.36 5.64 -7.09
CA ARG A 79 10.10 7.08 -7.26
C ARG A 79 9.24 7.60 -6.12
N VAL A 80 9.50 8.83 -5.69
CA VAL A 80 8.75 9.48 -4.62
C VAL A 80 7.31 9.71 -5.04
N VAL A 81 6.37 9.38 -4.17
CA VAL A 81 4.95 9.63 -4.36
C VAL A 81 4.47 10.69 -3.37
N ASP A 82 3.72 11.67 -3.88
CA ASP A 82 3.02 12.67 -3.08
C ASP A 82 1.65 12.99 -3.70
N HIS A 83 0.91 13.93 -3.11
CA HIS A 83 -0.41 14.30 -3.62
C HIS A 83 -0.39 14.85 -5.06
N SER A 84 0.70 15.49 -5.48
CA SER A 84 0.80 16.12 -6.80
C SER A 84 0.96 15.12 -7.95
N ASN A 85 1.47 13.92 -7.66
CA ASN A 85 1.68 12.86 -8.66
C ASN A 85 0.81 11.62 -8.44
N LEU A 86 -0.05 11.61 -7.42
CA LEU A 86 -0.98 10.52 -7.13
C LEU A 86 -1.93 10.24 -8.31
N ASP A 87 -2.47 11.29 -8.93
CA ASP A 87 -3.37 11.16 -10.08
C ASP A 87 -2.68 10.54 -11.31
N GLN A 88 -1.36 10.73 -11.43
CA GLN A 88 -0.56 10.11 -12.49
C GLN A 88 -0.37 8.62 -12.24
N LEU A 89 -0.13 8.20 -10.98
CA LEU A 89 -0.09 6.78 -10.61
C LEU A 89 -1.43 6.07 -10.87
N LEU A 90 -2.54 6.77 -10.58
CA LEU A 90 -3.90 6.31 -10.89
C LEU A 90 -4.09 6.14 -12.41
N THR A 91 -3.56 7.06 -13.23
CA THR A 91 -3.75 7.08 -14.69
C THR A 91 -2.80 6.16 -15.47
N ILE A 92 -1.53 6.02 -15.04
CA ILE A 92 -0.54 5.16 -15.73
C ILE A 92 -0.89 3.69 -15.54
N LYS A 93 -1.31 3.29 -14.33
CA LYS A 93 -1.69 1.91 -14.07
C LYS A 93 -3.00 1.52 -14.76
N SER A 94 -3.87 2.44 -15.16
CA SER A 94 -5.10 2.09 -15.91
C SER A 94 -4.83 1.74 -17.38
N LYS A 95 -3.81 2.37 -18.00
CA LYS A 95 -3.45 2.11 -19.41
C LYS A 95 -2.70 0.79 -19.62
N GLN A 96 -2.00 0.28 -18.60
CA GLN A 96 -1.23 -0.97 -18.71
C GLN A 96 -2.06 -2.26 -18.58
N SER A 97 -3.37 -2.20 -18.34
CA SER A 97 -4.22 -3.41 -18.23
C SER A 97 -4.89 -3.84 -19.54
N HIS A 98 -4.42 -3.39 -20.70
CA HIS A 98 -4.94 -3.75 -22.03
C HIS A 98 -3.83 -4.27 -22.97
N SER A 99 -2.92 -5.09 -22.45
CA SER A 99 -1.97 -5.86 -23.26
C SER A 99 -1.93 -7.31 -22.82
#